data_AF-A0A4Y2BWD0-F1
#
_entry.id   AF-A0A4Y2BWD0-F1
#
_cell.length_a   1.000
_cell.length_b   1.000
_cell.length_c   1.000
_cell.angle_alpha   90.00
_cell.angle_beta   90.00
_cell.angle_gamma   90.00
#
_symmetry.space_group_name_H-M   'P 1'
#
loop_
_entity.id
_entity.type
_entity.pdbx_description
1 polymer ?
#
loop_
_entity_poly.entity_id
_entity_poly.type
_entity_poly.pdbx_seq_one_letter_code
_entity_poly.pdbx_strand_id
1 'polypeptide(L)'
;MGIKENSSINLNLVEEIRNSQTQYDINKTTSHFQNEIINACKSTYKTKKQEVARPLSWYTSKQEIEKNRLKALRRLAQRVPQDQRSRRFLTLKKDQAMYMRQVKQAKNSGWKTICTNASNPYGKQCKAAYRKTIPPAHLIALNNNNPTVGQLKIADNILEQMFPNPLDYADLPTIRTNTPDDALFIKEEIAIVIKNLHKGKAPGPDGMYNIIIQKINRQFTIPFLELFNKCLHLETFPDPLKLGNIILFRKRSIQNHSNLGTPGRTWNFTSLPPAPAGGPESQPFED
;
A
#
# COMPACT_ATOMS: atom_id res chain seq x y z
N MET A 1 28.24 26.35 -7.29
CA MET A 1 27.10 26.90 -8.05
C MET A 1 25.75 26.71 -7.33
N GLY A 2 25.53 25.62 -6.57
CA GLY A 2 24.22 25.29 -5.98
C GLY A 2 23.75 25.98 -4.69
N ILE A 3 24.29 27.14 -4.29
CA ILE A 3 23.72 27.90 -3.13
C ILE A 3 22.87 29.08 -3.61
N LYS A 4 23.28 29.76 -4.68
CA LYS A 4 22.56 30.93 -5.23
C LYS A 4 21.26 30.56 -5.96
N GLU A 5 21.23 29.44 -6.69
CA GLU A 5 19.98 28.97 -7.34
C GLU A 5 18.93 28.56 -6.32
N ASN A 6 19.34 27.87 -5.25
CA ASN A 6 18.43 27.44 -4.19
C ASN A 6 17.84 28.61 -3.38
N SER A 7 18.60 29.70 -3.20
CA SER A 7 18.06 30.92 -2.56
C SER A 7 17.05 31.64 -3.45
N SER A 8 17.26 31.71 -4.77
CA SER A 8 16.35 32.39 -5.69
C SER A 8 15.02 31.65 -5.85
N ILE A 9 15.05 30.31 -5.91
CA ILE A 9 13.83 29.48 -5.98
C ILE A 9 12.99 29.63 -4.70
N ASN A 10 13.64 29.71 -3.53
CA ASN A 10 12.94 29.92 -2.26
C ASN A 10 12.24 31.28 -2.19
N LEU A 11 12.93 32.34 -2.63
CA LEU A 11 12.40 33.70 -2.63
C LEU A 11 11.16 33.82 -3.55
N ASN A 12 11.23 33.25 -4.77
CA ASN A 12 10.10 33.27 -5.70
C ASN A 12 8.86 32.56 -5.12
N LEU A 13 9.04 31.38 -4.51
CA LEU A 13 7.93 30.64 -3.92
C LEU A 13 7.26 31.40 -2.76
N VAL A 14 8.05 32.06 -1.92
CA VAL A 14 7.51 32.87 -0.81
C VAL A 14 6.69 34.05 -1.34
N GLU A 15 7.15 34.70 -2.41
CA GLU A 15 6.40 35.78 -3.06
C GLU A 15 5.08 35.27 -3.68
N GLU A 16 5.09 34.12 -4.35
CA GLU A 16 3.87 33.48 -4.87
C GLU A 16 2.84 33.19 -3.76
N ILE A 17 3.29 32.69 -2.60
CA ILE A 17 2.42 32.44 -1.45
C ILE A 17 1.82 33.75 -0.93
N ARG A 18 2.65 34.78 -0.74
CA ARG A 18 2.21 36.08 -0.24
C ARG A 18 1.20 36.75 -1.16
N ASN A 19 1.40 36.62 -2.47
CA ASN A 19 0.54 37.22 -3.50
C ASN A 19 -0.76 36.44 -3.76
N SER A 20 -0.91 35.24 -3.20
CA SER A 20 -2.15 34.47 -3.35
C SER A 20 -3.33 35.21 -2.71
N GLN A 21 -4.46 35.39 -3.39
CA GLN A 21 -5.63 36.08 -2.82
C GLN A 21 -6.86 35.18 -2.77
N THR A 22 -6.88 34.11 -3.57
CA THR A 22 -8.02 33.21 -3.70
C THR A 22 -7.64 31.78 -3.35
N GLN A 23 -8.66 30.94 -3.11
CA GLN A 23 -8.50 29.49 -2.99
C GLN A 23 -7.80 28.88 -4.23
N TYR A 24 -8.06 29.42 -5.42
CA TYR A 24 -7.41 28.96 -6.64
C TYR A 24 -5.91 29.24 -6.62
N ASP A 25 -5.51 30.44 -6.19
CA ASP A 25 -4.11 30.84 -6.12
C ASP A 25 -3.36 29.97 -5.10
N ILE A 26 -3.91 29.78 -3.90
CA ILE A 26 -3.26 28.98 -2.86
C ILE A 26 -3.14 27.50 -3.29
N ASN A 27 -4.13 26.96 -4.00
CA ASN A 27 -4.09 25.62 -4.56
C ASN A 27 -2.97 25.49 -5.61
N LYS A 28 -2.87 26.46 -6.51
CA LYS A 28 -1.85 26.50 -7.57
C LYS A 28 -0.45 26.59 -6.96
N THR A 29 -0.24 27.51 -6.03
CA THR A 29 1.05 27.70 -5.35
C THR A 29 1.44 26.48 -4.52
N THR A 30 0.49 25.86 -3.82
CA THR A 30 0.75 24.61 -3.07
C THR A 30 1.13 23.46 -3.99
N SER A 31 0.46 23.31 -5.13
CA SER A 31 0.79 22.28 -6.12
C SER A 31 2.16 22.53 -6.74
N HIS A 32 2.49 23.79 -7.03
CA HIS A 32 3.82 24.20 -7.49
C HIS A 32 4.90 23.82 -6.46
N PHE A 33 4.69 24.16 -5.18
CA PHE A 33 5.59 23.80 -4.09
C PHE A 33 5.83 22.29 -3.98
N GLN A 34 4.75 21.48 -4.00
CA GLN A 34 4.86 20.02 -3.97
C GLN A 34 5.64 19.48 -5.18
N ASN A 35 5.37 20.00 -6.38
CA ASN A 35 6.05 19.57 -7.60
C ASN A 35 7.55 19.89 -7.58
N GLU A 36 7.94 21.06 -7.07
CA GLU A 36 9.35 21.42 -6.91
C GLU A 36 10.08 20.44 -5.98
N ILE A 37 9.46 20.10 -4.84
CA ILE A 37 10.00 19.10 -3.92
C ILE A 37 10.15 17.74 -4.61
N ILE A 38 9.11 17.29 -5.31
CA ILE A 38 9.09 16.01 -6.00
C ILE A 38 10.15 15.96 -7.10
N ASN A 39 10.31 17.03 -7.88
CA ASN A 39 11.29 17.14 -8.95
C ASN A 39 12.73 17.12 -8.38
N ALA A 40 12.99 17.86 -7.31
CA ALA A 40 14.27 17.83 -6.60
C ALA A 40 14.58 16.43 -6.03
N CYS A 41 13.56 15.73 -5.53
CA CYS A 41 13.74 14.35 -5.09
C CYS A 41 14.06 13.41 -6.26
N LYS A 42 13.30 13.50 -7.36
CA LYS A 42 13.51 12.66 -8.56
C LYS A 42 14.90 12.87 -9.19
N SER A 43 15.44 14.09 -9.18
CA SER A 43 16.77 14.38 -9.69
C SER A 43 17.89 13.84 -8.79
N THR A 44 17.65 13.79 -7.47
CA THR A 44 18.65 13.35 -6.49
C THR A 44 18.69 11.83 -6.32
N TYR A 45 17.53 11.16 -6.32
CA TYR A 45 17.46 9.72 -6.08
C TYR A 45 17.50 8.94 -7.40
N LYS A 46 18.46 8.00 -7.51
CA LYS A 46 18.40 6.97 -8.54
C LYS A 46 17.21 6.06 -8.27
N THR A 47 16.12 6.23 -9.01
CA THR A 47 14.96 5.34 -8.93
C THR A 47 15.42 3.93 -9.29
N LYS A 48 15.52 3.05 -8.29
CA LYS A 48 15.79 1.64 -8.54
C LYS A 48 14.59 1.11 -9.32
N LYS A 49 14.77 0.81 -10.61
CA LYS A 49 13.75 0.13 -11.40
C LYS A 49 13.38 -1.12 -10.63
N GLN A 50 12.13 -1.17 -10.14
CA GLN A 50 11.61 -2.40 -9.58
C GLN A 50 11.63 -3.40 -10.72
N GLU A 51 12.36 -4.51 -10.54
CA GLU A 51 12.28 -5.60 -11.51
C GLU A 51 10.80 -5.95 -11.66
N VAL A 52 10.25 -5.67 -12.84
CA VAL A 52 8.90 -6.08 -13.20
C VAL A 52 8.83 -7.57 -12.88
N ALA A 53 7.81 -7.96 -12.13
CA ALA A 53 7.65 -9.34 -11.69
C ALA A 53 7.83 -10.25 -12.90
N ARG A 54 8.94 -11.00 -12.93
CA ARG A 54 9.18 -11.95 -14.01
C ARG A 54 8.03 -12.96 -13.98
N PRO A 55 7.53 -13.38 -15.16
CA PRO A 55 6.55 -14.45 -15.23
C PRO A 55 6.99 -15.60 -14.33
N LEU A 56 6.05 -16.15 -13.56
CA LEU A 56 6.35 -17.27 -12.68
C LEU A 56 7.02 -18.38 -13.49
N SER A 57 8.14 -18.91 -13.00
CA SER A 57 8.96 -19.90 -13.73
C SER A 57 8.18 -21.16 -14.15
N TRP A 58 7.09 -21.49 -13.44
CA TRP A 58 6.23 -22.63 -13.75
C TRP A 58 5.10 -22.31 -14.74
N TYR A 59 4.80 -21.03 -15.00
CA TYR A 59 3.72 -20.60 -15.89
C TYR A 59 4.28 -20.27 -17.26
N THR A 60 4.11 -21.19 -18.20
CA THR A 60 4.59 -21.10 -19.58
C THR A 60 3.42 -21.10 -20.55
N SER A 61 3.69 -20.87 -21.83
CA SER A 61 2.70 -20.96 -22.91
C SER A 61 1.94 -22.29 -22.89
N LYS A 62 2.56 -23.40 -22.43
CA LYS A 62 1.90 -24.71 -22.31
C LYS A 62 0.70 -24.69 -21.35
N GLN A 63 0.84 -24.08 -20.15
CA GLN A 63 -0.26 -23.99 -19.20
C GLN A 63 -1.36 -23.06 -19.70
N GLU A 64 -0.99 -21.97 -20.38
CA GLU A 64 -1.95 -21.04 -20.97
C GLU A 64 -2.77 -21.69 -22.09
N ILE A 65 -2.11 -22.43 -23.00
CA ILE A 65 -2.76 -23.18 -24.08
C ILE A 65 -3.76 -24.18 -23.50
N GLU A 66 -3.35 -25.00 -22.52
CA GLU A 66 -4.22 -26.03 -21.96
C GLU A 66 -5.41 -25.43 -21.17
N LYS A 67 -5.18 -24.33 -20.46
CA LYS A 67 -6.25 -23.55 -19.83
C LYS A 67 -7.27 -23.04 -20.85
N ASN A 68 -6.81 -22.53 -21.99
CA ASN A 68 -7.70 -22.05 -23.04
C ASN A 68 -8.42 -23.19 -23.76
N ARG A 69 -7.78 -24.35 -23.95
CA ARG A 69 -8.42 -25.59 -24.40
C ARG A 69 -9.55 -26.02 -23.46
N LEU A 70 -9.34 -26.01 -22.14
CA LEU A 70 -10.39 -26.33 -21.16
C LEU A 70 -11.56 -25.34 -21.20
N LYS A 71 -11.30 -24.05 -21.39
CA LYS A 71 -12.37 -23.05 -21.60
C LYS A 71 -13.16 -23.35 -22.87
N ALA A 72 -12.49 -23.72 -23.97
CA ALA A 72 -13.14 -24.09 -25.21
C ALA A 72 -14.02 -25.34 -25.03
N LEU A 73 -13.50 -26.40 -24.40
CA LEU A 73 -14.26 -27.62 -24.07
C LEU A 73 -15.47 -27.33 -23.20
N ARG A 74 -15.34 -26.43 -22.21
CA ARG A 74 -16.47 -26.00 -21.37
C ARG A 74 -17.56 -25.29 -22.18
N ARG A 75 -17.17 -24.38 -23.08
CA ARG A 75 -18.11 -23.69 -23.99
C ARG A 75 -18.83 -24.68 -24.89
N LEU A 76 -18.11 -25.67 -25.43
CA LEU A 76 -18.70 -26.74 -26.25
C LEU A 76 -19.69 -27.57 -25.42
N ALA A 77 -19.30 -28.05 -24.23
CA ALA A 77 -20.17 -28.85 -23.37
C ALA A 77 -21.48 -28.14 -22.97
N GLN A 78 -21.46 -26.81 -22.85
CA GLN A 78 -22.66 -26.01 -22.56
C GLN A 78 -23.62 -25.90 -23.75
N ARG A 79 -23.12 -25.94 -24.98
CA ARG A 79 -23.92 -25.80 -26.22
C ARG A 79 -24.56 -27.11 -26.69
N VAL A 80 -24.14 -28.25 -26.15
CA VAL A 80 -24.65 -29.58 -26.53
C VAL A 80 -26.02 -29.83 -25.87
N PRO A 81 -26.95 -30.55 -26.55
CA PRO A 81 -28.22 -31.00 -25.98
C PRO A 81 -28.06 -31.84 -24.69
N GLN A 82 -29.11 -31.88 -23.88
CA GLN A 82 -29.08 -32.36 -22.49
C GLN A 82 -28.67 -33.84 -22.35
N ASP A 83 -29.05 -34.68 -23.31
CA ASP A 83 -28.77 -36.11 -23.41
C ASP A 83 -27.25 -36.41 -23.50
N GLN A 84 -26.50 -35.58 -24.23
CA GLN A 84 -25.06 -35.72 -24.42
C GLN A 84 -24.23 -34.86 -23.46
N ARG A 85 -24.87 -33.90 -22.79
CA ARG A 85 -24.24 -32.93 -21.88
C ARG A 85 -23.49 -33.63 -20.75
N SER A 86 -24.10 -34.60 -20.08
CA SER A 86 -23.49 -35.33 -18.95
C SER A 86 -22.19 -36.03 -19.34
N ARG A 87 -22.15 -36.66 -20.53
CA ARG A 87 -20.93 -37.34 -21.04
C ARG A 87 -19.82 -36.34 -21.34
N ARG A 88 -20.14 -35.19 -21.96
CA ARG A 88 -19.15 -34.13 -22.26
C ARG A 88 -18.60 -33.48 -21.00
N PHE A 89 -19.43 -33.25 -19.98
CA PHE A 89 -18.96 -32.74 -18.69
C PHE A 89 -18.10 -33.74 -17.92
N LEU A 90 -18.35 -35.05 -18.05
CA LEU A 90 -17.48 -36.07 -17.47
C LEU A 90 -16.08 -36.04 -18.10
N THR A 91 -15.99 -35.91 -19.43
CA THR A 91 -14.70 -35.74 -20.12
C THR A 91 -14.01 -34.44 -19.70
N LEU A 92 -14.74 -33.32 -19.63
CA LEU A 92 -14.20 -32.05 -19.14
C LEU A 92 -13.62 -32.18 -17.72
N LYS A 93 -14.30 -32.89 -16.81
CA LYS A 93 -13.80 -33.14 -15.44
C LYS A 93 -12.50 -33.93 -15.45
N LYS A 94 -12.38 -34.95 -16.31
CA LYS A 94 -11.14 -35.73 -16.48
C LYS A 94 -9.99 -34.85 -16.97
N ASP A 95 -10.23 -34.05 -18.01
CA ASP A 95 -9.22 -33.15 -18.57
C ASP A 95 -8.82 -32.06 -17.56
N GLN A 96 -9.79 -31.53 -16.80
CA GLN A 96 -9.52 -30.60 -15.70
C GLN A 96 -8.64 -31.22 -14.62
N ALA A 97 -8.91 -32.47 -14.22
CA ALA A 97 -8.10 -33.17 -13.23
C ALA A 97 -6.66 -33.40 -13.72
N MET A 98 -6.49 -33.79 -14.99
CA MET A 98 -5.17 -33.94 -15.61
C MET A 98 -4.42 -32.61 -15.66
N TYR A 99 -5.08 -31.53 -16.08
CA TYR A 99 -4.50 -30.19 -16.08
C TYR A 99 -4.11 -29.73 -14.67
N MET A 100 -4.96 -29.95 -13.66
CA MET A 100 -4.62 -29.65 -12.26
C MET A 100 -3.40 -30.43 -11.77
N ARG A 101 -3.27 -31.70 -12.16
CA ARG A 101 -2.08 -32.51 -11.86
C ARG A 101 -0.83 -31.91 -12.51
N GLN A 102 -0.90 -31.53 -13.78
CA GLN A 102 0.21 -30.90 -14.50
C GLN A 102 0.60 -29.55 -13.89
N VAL A 103 -0.38 -28.72 -13.50
CA VAL A 103 -0.15 -27.45 -12.81
C VAL A 103 0.53 -27.68 -11.46
N LYS A 104 0.09 -28.68 -10.68
CA LYS A 104 0.72 -29.04 -9.41
C LYS A 104 2.17 -29.48 -9.62
N GLN A 105 2.42 -30.33 -10.61
CA GLN A 105 3.77 -30.78 -10.95
C GLN A 105 4.66 -29.61 -11.38
N ALA A 106 4.17 -28.73 -12.27
CA ALA A 106 4.91 -27.55 -12.72
C ALA A 106 5.21 -26.58 -11.57
N LYS A 107 4.25 -26.34 -10.68
CA LYS A 107 4.46 -25.52 -9.46
C LYS A 107 5.54 -26.13 -8.57
N ASN A 108 5.47 -27.44 -8.32
CA ASN A 108 6.44 -28.14 -7.49
C ASN A 108 7.84 -28.14 -8.10
N SER A 109 7.96 -28.38 -9.41
CA SER A 109 9.25 -28.34 -10.09
C SER A 109 9.82 -26.93 -10.14
N GLY A 110 8.99 -25.93 -10.45
CA GLY A 110 9.38 -24.52 -10.42
C GLY A 110 9.84 -24.09 -9.03
N TRP A 111 9.14 -24.50 -7.97
CA TRP A 111 9.55 -24.25 -6.60
C TRP A 111 10.87 -24.95 -6.24
N LYS A 112 11.03 -26.22 -6.64
CA LYS A 112 12.27 -26.98 -6.44
C LYS A 112 13.46 -26.25 -7.08
N THR A 113 13.35 -25.83 -8.34
CA THR A 113 14.40 -25.07 -9.03
C THR A 113 14.71 -23.75 -8.32
N ILE A 114 13.68 -23.03 -7.85
CA ILE A 114 13.86 -21.79 -7.09
C ILE A 114 14.62 -22.03 -5.78
N CYS A 115 14.32 -23.13 -5.08
CA CYS A 115 15.03 -23.51 -3.86
C CYS A 115 16.46 -23.97 -4.13
N THR A 116 16.70 -24.78 -5.16
CA THR A 116 18.03 -25.28 -5.53
C THR A 116 18.97 -24.15 -5.98
N ASN A 117 18.46 -23.16 -6.72
CA ASN A 117 19.26 -22.03 -7.21
C ASN A 117 19.47 -20.93 -6.16
N ALA A 118 18.90 -21.08 -4.95
CA ALA A 118 19.02 -20.06 -3.91
C ALA A 118 20.41 -20.12 -3.25
N SER A 119 21.16 -19.02 -3.32
CA SER A 119 22.47 -18.91 -2.64
C SER A 119 22.40 -19.05 -1.11
N ASN A 120 21.27 -18.70 -0.49
CA ASN A 120 21.04 -18.88 0.94
C ASN A 120 19.80 -19.77 1.19
N PRO A 121 19.96 -20.98 1.77
CA PRO A 121 18.85 -21.91 2.03
C PRO A 121 17.84 -21.37 3.05
N TYR A 122 18.26 -20.51 3.98
CA TYR A 122 17.39 -19.85 4.97
C TYR A 122 16.99 -18.41 4.56
N GLY A 123 17.19 -18.07 3.29
CA GLY A 123 16.93 -16.74 2.75
C GLY A 123 15.46 -16.45 2.47
N LYS A 124 15.20 -15.72 1.38
CA LYS A 124 13.85 -15.28 0.99
C LYS A 124 12.88 -16.45 0.75
N GLN A 125 13.36 -17.56 0.20
CA GLN A 125 12.52 -18.73 -0.13
C GLN A 125 12.00 -19.44 1.13
N CYS A 126 12.87 -19.64 2.12
CA CYS A 126 12.50 -20.17 3.43
C CYS A 126 11.48 -19.24 4.12
N LYS A 127 11.75 -17.93 4.16
CA LYS A 127 10.78 -16.96 4.68
C LYS A 127 9.44 -16.99 3.94
N ALA A 128 9.42 -17.20 2.63
CA ALA A 128 8.18 -17.29 1.86
C ALA A 128 7.36 -18.56 2.18
N ALA A 129 8.02 -19.69 2.47
CA ALA A 129 7.36 -20.94 2.87
C ALA A 129 6.73 -20.85 4.27
N TYR A 130 7.40 -20.17 5.20
CA TYR A 130 6.96 -20.07 6.61
C TYR A 130 6.13 -18.83 6.93
N ARG A 131 6.18 -17.78 6.10
CA ARG A 131 5.27 -16.65 6.25
C ARG A 131 3.87 -17.10 5.84
N LYS A 132 2.94 -17.06 6.80
CA LYS A 132 1.51 -16.95 6.49
C LYS A 132 1.35 -15.66 5.70
N THR A 133 1.34 -15.73 4.38
CA THR A 133 1.00 -14.60 3.53
C THR A 133 -0.37 -14.15 4.00
N ILE A 134 -0.45 -12.95 4.58
CA ILE A 134 -1.74 -12.32 4.79
C ILE A 134 -2.29 -12.20 3.38
N PRO A 135 -3.38 -12.91 3.03
CA PRO A 135 -3.95 -12.76 1.71
C PRO A 135 -4.19 -11.27 1.47
N PRO A 136 -3.95 -10.75 0.25
CA PRO A 136 -4.29 -9.37 -0.05
C PRO A 136 -5.69 -9.11 0.45
N ALA A 137 -5.92 -8.00 1.15
CA ALA A 137 -7.24 -7.69 1.69
C ALA A 137 -8.21 -7.65 0.50
N HIS A 138 -8.93 -8.75 0.27
CA HIS A 138 -10.03 -8.76 -0.66
C HIS A 138 -11.02 -7.76 -0.08
N LEU A 139 -11.41 -6.76 -0.87
CA LEU A 139 -12.53 -5.89 -0.51
C LEU A 139 -13.72 -6.82 -0.25
N ILE A 140 -14.05 -7.00 1.02
CA ILE A 140 -15.22 -7.76 1.42
C ILE A 140 -16.38 -6.80 1.15
N ALA A 141 -17.24 -7.14 0.20
CA ALA A 141 -18.49 -6.41 0.03
C ALA A 141 -19.19 -6.35 1.39
N LEU A 142 -19.55 -5.14 1.84
CA LEU A 142 -20.39 -4.98 3.03
C LEU A 142 -21.69 -5.77 2.80
N ASN A 143 -22.25 -6.32 3.88
CA ASN A 143 -23.22 -7.44 3.93
C ASN A 143 -24.47 -7.37 3.02
N ASN A 144 -24.67 -6.29 2.25
CA ASN A 144 -25.92 -5.98 1.57
C ASN A 144 -25.84 -5.93 0.03
N ASN A 145 -24.71 -6.26 -0.61
CA ASN A 145 -24.60 -6.16 -2.07
C ASN A 145 -24.28 -7.49 -2.77
N ASN A 146 -25.02 -7.77 -3.85
CA ASN A 146 -24.74 -8.88 -4.75
C ASN A 146 -23.30 -8.77 -5.31
N PRO A 147 -22.49 -9.85 -5.27
CA PRO A 147 -21.09 -9.84 -5.72
C PRO A 147 -20.91 -9.64 -7.24
N THR A 148 -22.00 -9.44 -7.99
CA THR A 148 -22.02 -9.20 -9.44
C THR A 148 -21.63 -7.75 -9.79
N VAL A 149 -21.62 -6.84 -8.81
CA VAL A 149 -21.33 -5.43 -9.03
C VAL A 149 -19.80 -5.20 -9.02
N GLY A 150 -19.27 -4.45 -10.00
CA GLY A 150 -17.84 -4.21 -10.16
C GLY A 150 -17.16 -3.56 -8.94
N GLN A 151 -15.84 -3.75 -8.81
CA GLN A 151 -15.05 -3.33 -7.64
C GLN A 151 -15.17 -1.84 -7.29
N LEU A 152 -15.32 -0.96 -8.30
CA LEU A 152 -15.48 0.48 -8.09
C LEU A 152 -16.75 0.80 -7.30
N LYS A 153 -17.90 0.26 -7.72
CA LYS A 153 -19.18 0.46 -7.01
C LYS A 153 -19.17 -0.09 -5.59
N ILE A 154 -18.40 -1.17 -5.33
CA ILE A 154 -18.20 -1.68 -3.97
C ILE A 154 -17.39 -0.66 -3.15
N ALA A 155 -16.34 -0.08 -3.73
CA ALA A 155 -15.55 0.95 -3.05
C ALA A 155 -16.38 2.21 -2.79
N ASP A 156 -17.16 2.69 -3.76
CA ASP A 156 -18.04 3.85 -3.62
C ASP A 156 -19.06 3.65 -2.49
N ASN A 157 -19.70 2.47 -2.45
CA ASN A 157 -20.64 2.13 -1.39
C ASN A 157 -19.97 2.10 0.00
N ILE A 158 -18.74 1.57 0.10
CA ILE A 158 -17.99 1.59 1.36
C ILE A 158 -17.66 3.04 1.77
N LEU A 159 -17.28 3.89 0.82
CA LEU A 159 -16.98 5.30 1.09
C LEU A 159 -18.23 6.04 1.60
N GLU A 160 -19.37 5.88 0.94
CA GLU A 160 -20.65 6.49 1.37
C GLU A 160 -21.05 6.04 2.79
N GLN A 161 -20.89 4.75 3.11
CA GLN A 161 -21.26 4.22 4.42
C GLN A 161 -20.28 4.61 5.54
N MET A 162 -18.97 4.66 5.25
CA MET A 162 -17.96 4.97 6.27
C MET A 162 -17.71 6.47 6.45
N PHE A 163 -17.91 7.25 5.40
CA PHE A 163 -17.64 8.69 5.34
C PHE A 163 -18.81 9.41 4.67
N PRO A 164 -20.00 9.46 5.31
CA PRO A 164 -21.15 10.17 4.77
C PRO A 164 -20.81 11.65 4.57
N ASN A 165 -21.31 12.22 3.48
CA ASN A 165 -21.01 13.61 3.11
C ASN A 165 -21.56 14.56 4.18
N PRO A 166 -20.75 15.49 4.71
CA PRO A 166 -21.19 16.41 5.76
C PRO A 166 -22.35 17.34 5.37
N LEU A 167 -22.80 17.36 4.10
CA LEU A 167 -24.03 18.05 3.70
C LEU A 167 -25.28 17.61 4.50
N ASP A 168 -25.28 16.40 5.07
CA ASP A 168 -26.35 15.94 6.00
C ASP A 168 -26.26 16.56 7.42
N TYR A 169 -25.19 17.30 7.74
CA TYR A 169 -25.01 18.04 9.00
C TYR A 169 -25.31 19.54 8.84
N ALA A 170 -26.22 19.90 7.92
CA ALA A 170 -26.56 21.28 7.57
C ALA A 170 -27.09 22.15 8.74
N ASP A 171 -27.30 21.57 9.93
CA ASP A 171 -27.75 22.28 11.14
C ASP A 171 -26.66 22.41 12.21
N LEU A 172 -25.39 22.53 11.84
CA LEU A 172 -24.44 23.12 12.78
C LEU A 172 -24.82 24.60 12.94
N PRO A 173 -25.19 25.07 14.14
CA PRO A 173 -25.44 26.48 14.33
C PRO A 173 -24.18 27.21 13.90
N THR A 174 -24.34 28.17 13.00
CA THR A 174 -23.33 29.17 12.66
C THR A 174 -23.04 29.97 13.93
N ILE A 175 -22.29 29.39 14.86
CA ILE A 175 -21.80 30.09 16.04
C ILE A 175 -20.71 31.00 15.50
N ARG A 176 -21.11 32.19 15.05
CA ARG A 176 -20.20 33.33 14.98
C ARG A 176 -19.85 33.67 16.42
N THR A 177 -18.82 33.02 16.95
CA THR A 177 -18.19 33.51 18.16
C THR A 177 -17.55 34.85 17.80
N ASN A 178 -17.91 35.93 18.47
CA ASN A 178 -17.19 37.21 18.41
C ASN A 178 -15.83 37.07 19.14
N THR A 179 -15.07 36.04 18.79
CA THR A 179 -13.73 35.76 19.31
C THR A 179 -12.72 36.56 18.49
N PRO A 180 -11.66 37.09 19.12
CA PRO A 180 -10.54 37.68 18.38
C PRO A 180 -9.98 36.69 17.35
N ASP A 181 -9.48 37.22 16.23
CA ASP A 181 -8.81 36.43 15.20
C ASP A 181 -7.64 35.63 15.81
N ASP A 182 -7.44 34.42 15.28
CA ASP A 182 -6.33 33.58 15.70
C ASP A 182 -4.98 34.26 15.41
N ALA A 183 -4.03 34.10 16.34
CA ALA A 183 -2.68 34.59 16.15
C ALA A 183 -1.98 33.86 15.00
N LEU A 184 -1.19 34.61 14.22
CA LEU A 184 -0.33 34.02 13.18
C LEU A 184 0.67 33.05 13.80
N PHE A 185 0.94 31.96 13.10
CA PHE A 185 1.97 31.00 13.49
C PHE A 185 3.35 31.66 13.49
N ILE A 186 4.19 31.22 14.43
CA ILE A 186 5.61 31.59 14.48
C ILE A 186 6.50 30.47 13.95
N LYS A 187 7.72 30.84 13.56
CA LYS A 187 8.69 29.92 12.94
C LYS A 187 9.02 28.73 13.86
N GLU A 188 9.11 28.98 15.16
CA GLU A 188 9.47 28.01 16.19
C GLU A 188 8.39 26.94 16.34
N GLU A 189 7.11 27.32 16.31
CA GLU A 189 5.97 26.41 16.36
C GLU A 189 6.00 25.44 15.18
N ILE A 190 6.14 25.97 13.96
CA ILE A 190 6.22 25.16 12.74
C ILE A 190 7.44 24.22 12.79
N ALA A 191 8.57 24.70 13.29
CA ALA A 191 9.76 23.89 13.46
C ALA A 191 9.55 22.72 14.43
N ILE A 192 8.90 22.94 15.56
CA ILE A 192 8.60 21.92 16.57
C ILE A 192 7.63 20.88 15.99
N VAL A 193 6.54 21.32 15.37
CA VAL A 193 5.52 20.42 14.80
C VAL A 193 6.13 19.53 13.73
N ILE A 194 6.85 20.10 12.76
CA ILE A 194 7.43 19.32 11.66
C ILE A 194 8.51 18.36 12.17
N LYS A 195 9.33 18.79 13.14
CA LYS A 195 10.37 17.93 13.75
C LYS A 195 9.76 16.70 14.42
N ASN A 196 8.57 16.81 14.99
CA ASN A 196 7.89 15.75 15.72
C ASN A 196 7.04 14.82 14.81
N LEU A 197 7.00 15.05 13.49
CA LEU A 197 6.33 14.14 12.56
C LEU A 197 6.92 12.72 12.62
N HIS A 198 6.05 11.71 12.67
CA HIS A 198 6.48 10.31 12.71
C HIS A 198 7.09 9.88 11.37
N LYS A 199 8.37 9.48 11.37
CA LYS A 199 9.13 9.12 10.17
C LYS A 199 8.62 7.86 9.44
N GLY A 200 7.99 6.94 10.18
CA GLY A 200 7.50 5.66 9.66
C GLY A 200 6.06 5.69 9.12
N LYS A 201 5.45 6.87 8.99
CA LYS A 201 4.11 7.00 8.41
C LYS A 201 4.19 6.88 6.88
N ALA A 202 3.14 6.31 6.30
CA ALA A 202 2.98 6.25 4.86
C ALA A 202 2.86 7.68 4.29
N PRO A 203 3.41 7.92 3.09
CA PRO A 203 3.27 9.20 2.41
C PRO A 203 1.83 9.40 1.95
N GLY A 204 1.47 10.65 1.69
CA GLY A 204 0.20 11.00 1.05
C GLY A 204 0.14 10.55 -0.42
N PRO A 205 -0.95 10.89 -1.14
CA PRO A 205 -1.06 10.66 -2.57
C PRO A 205 0.02 11.40 -3.39
N ASP A 206 0.61 12.45 -2.81
CA ASP A 206 1.76 13.19 -3.32
C ASP A 206 3.08 12.39 -3.29
N GLY A 207 3.12 11.26 -2.55
CA GLY A 207 4.32 10.44 -2.41
C GLY A 207 5.40 11.04 -1.51
N MET A 208 5.10 12.13 -0.78
CA MET A 208 6.06 12.78 0.11
C MET A 208 6.08 12.13 1.49
N TYR A 209 7.24 11.61 1.89
CA TYR A 209 7.42 11.08 3.24
C TYR A 209 7.71 12.19 4.25
N ASN A 210 7.27 12.00 5.49
CA ASN A 210 7.57 12.93 6.61
C ASN A 210 9.07 13.22 6.79
N ILE A 211 9.94 12.27 6.45
CA ILE A 211 11.40 12.47 6.48
C ILE A 211 11.88 13.54 5.49
N ILE A 212 11.18 13.73 4.37
CA ILE A 212 11.50 14.73 3.34
C ILE A 212 11.05 16.09 3.88
N ILE A 213 9.81 16.19 4.37
CA ILE A 213 9.26 17.41 4.99
C ILE A 213 10.17 17.90 6.13
N GLN A 214 10.63 16.99 7.00
CA GLN A 214 11.58 17.30 8.07
C GLN A 214 12.92 17.86 7.57
N LYS A 215 13.45 17.31 6.47
CA LYS A 215 14.71 17.79 5.89
C LYS A 215 14.55 19.17 5.26
N ILE A 216 13.46 19.39 4.52
CA ILE A 216 13.17 20.67 3.90
C ILE A 216 13.00 21.73 4.96
N ASN A 217 12.19 21.48 5.99
CA ASN A 217 11.93 22.47 7.02
C ASN A 217 13.19 22.91 7.81
N ARG A 218 14.20 22.03 7.91
CA ARG A 218 15.50 22.39 8.51
C ARG A 218 16.30 23.39 7.68
N GLN A 219 16.12 23.39 6.36
CA GLN A 219 16.84 24.30 5.44
C GLN A 219 15.96 25.50 5.03
N PHE A 220 14.65 25.30 4.92
CA PHE A 220 13.69 26.20 4.33
C PHE A 220 12.40 26.22 5.16
N THR A 221 12.44 26.85 6.33
CA THR A 221 11.26 26.97 7.22
C THR A 221 10.26 28.03 6.72
N ILE A 222 10.75 29.08 6.05
CA ILE A 222 9.93 30.24 5.65
C ILE A 222 8.76 29.85 4.72
N PRO A 223 8.95 29.02 3.67
CA PRO A 223 7.83 28.64 2.81
C PRO A 223 6.67 27.95 3.56
N PHE A 224 6.97 27.10 4.54
CA PHE A 224 5.92 26.46 5.35
C PHE A 224 5.20 27.48 6.23
N LEU A 225 5.94 28.38 6.88
CA LEU A 225 5.38 29.43 7.73
C LEU A 225 4.42 30.33 6.94
N GLU A 226 4.88 30.83 5.80
CA GLU A 226 4.08 31.70 4.93
C GLU A 226 2.86 30.96 4.40
N LEU A 227 3.01 29.69 4.00
CA LEU A 227 1.88 28.89 3.53
C LEU A 227 0.81 28.74 4.62
N PHE A 228 1.19 28.38 5.84
CA PHE A 228 0.24 28.19 6.94
C PHE A 228 -0.43 29.51 7.38
N ASN A 229 0.35 30.58 7.50
CA ASN A 229 -0.20 31.91 7.82
C ASN A 229 -1.13 32.42 6.72
N LYS A 230 -0.83 32.11 5.46
CA LYS A 230 -1.70 32.46 4.34
C LYS A 230 -3.01 31.66 4.35
N CYS A 231 -2.95 30.38 4.70
CA CYS A 231 -4.15 29.55 4.90
C CYS A 231 -5.04 30.11 6.02
N LEU A 232 -4.42 30.55 7.13
CA LEU A 232 -5.15 31.17 8.24
C LEU A 232 -5.83 32.48 7.79
N HIS A 233 -5.10 33.35 7.09
CA HIS A 233 -5.62 34.63 6.61
C HIS A 233 -6.74 34.48 5.57
N LEU A 234 -6.67 33.46 4.70
CA LEU A 234 -7.69 33.18 3.70
C LEU A 234 -8.80 32.27 4.24
N GLU A 235 -8.77 31.89 5.52
CA GLU A 235 -9.72 30.95 6.15
C GLU A 235 -9.91 29.65 5.35
N THR A 236 -8.87 29.22 4.66
CA THR A 236 -8.96 28.13 3.68
C THR A 236 -7.75 27.22 3.76
N PHE A 237 -7.98 25.95 3.43
CA PHE A 237 -6.92 24.97 3.33
C PHE A 237 -6.72 24.55 1.87
N PRO A 238 -5.47 24.33 1.40
CA PRO A 238 -5.22 23.97 0.01
C PRO A 238 -5.80 22.58 -0.30
N ASP A 239 -6.56 22.48 -1.39
CA ASP A 239 -7.17 21.23 -1.84
C ASP A 239 -6.14 20.12 -2.12
N PRO A 240 -4.94 20.38 -2.68
CA PRO A 240 -3.92 19.35 -2.85
C PRO A 240 -3.51 18.64 -1.54
N LEU A 241 -3.67 19.31 -0.40
CA LEU A 241 -3.36 18.76 0.93
C LEU A 241 -4.56 18.04 1.58
N LYS A 242 -5.78 18.21 1.05
CA LYS A 242 -6.99 17.52 1.52
C LYS A 242 -7.14 16.11 0.92
N LEU A 243 -6.40 15.82 -0.15
CA LEU A 243 -6.48 14.54 -0.84
C LEU A 243 -5.79 13.44 -0.02
N GLY A 244 -6.48 12.32 0.16
CA GLY A 244 -5.98 11.17 0.91
C GLY A 244 -6.28 9.85 0.21
N ASN A 245 -5.34 8.90 0.29
CA ASN A 245 -5.56 7.53 -0.15
C ASN A 245 -6.15 6.69 0.98
N ILE A 246 -7.35 6.15 0.77
CA ILE A 246 -8.02 5.29 1.75
C ILE A 246 -7.63 3.84 1.48
N ILE A 247 -6.97 3.22 2.45
CA ILE A 247 -6.58 1.81 2.41
C ILE A 247 -7.33 1.07 3.52
N LEU A 248 -8.24 0.18 3.12
CA LEU A 248 -9.03 -0.61 4.05
C LEU A 248 -8.28 -1.88 4.45
N PHE A 249 -8.16 -2.09 5.76
CA PHE A 249 -7.62 -3.31 6.34
C PHE A 249 -8.66 -3.96 7.24
N ARG A 250 -8.85 -5.27 7.08
CA ARG A 250 -9.68 -6.04 8.01
C ARG A 250 -8.97 -6.12 9.37
N LYS A 251 -9.54 -5.47 10.39
CA LYS A 251 -9.14 -5.69 11.78
C LYS A 251 -9.37 -7.17 12.11
N ARG A 252 -8.31 -7.88 12.54
CA ARG A 252 -8.51 -9.20 13.16
C ARG A 252 -9.20 -8.96 14.50
N SER A 253 -10.38 -9.54 14.70
CA SER A 253 -10.93 -9.65 16.04
C SER A 253 -9.97 -10.52 16.84
N ILE A 254 -9.32 -9.92 17.84
CA ILE A 254 -8.76 -10.70 18.93
C ILE A 254 -10.01 -11.19 19.67
N GLN A 255 -10.33 -12.48 19.56
CA GLN A 255 -11.28 -13.08 20.49
C GLN A 255 -10.61 -12.98 21.86
N ASN A 256 -11.07 -12.03 22.67
CA ASN A 256 -10.63 -11.89 24.05
C ASN A 256 -11.05 -13.17 24.78
N HIS A 257 -10.12 -14.11 24.94
CA HIS A 257 -10.20 -15.02 26.08
C HIS A 257 -9.94 -14.15 27.31
N SER A 258 -11.01 -13.74 27.97
CA SER A 258 -10.96 -13.27 29.35
C SER A 258 -10.37 -14.39 30.19
N ASN A 259 -9.09 -14.31 30.54
CA ASN A 259 -8.57 -14.41 31.90
C ASN A 259 -7.03 -14.41 31.93
N LEU A 260 -6.51 -13.52 32.79
CA LEU A 260 -5.19 -13.48 33.44
C LEU A 260 -3.97 -13.00 32.61
N GLY A 261 -3.45 -11.83 33.00
CA GLY A 261 -2.03 -11.44 32.86
C GLY A 261 -1.78 -10.15 32.07
N THR A 262 -1.32 -9.12 32.76
CA THR A 262 -1.00 -7.74 32.33
C THR A 262 -0.07 -7.60 31.09
N PRO A 263 -0.08 -6.43 30.42
CA PRO A 263 0.59 -6.22 29.15
C PRO A 263 2.06 -5.87 29.35
N GLY A 264 2.93 -6.72 28.83
CA GLY A 264 4.35 -6.42 28.76
C GLY A 264 5.09 -7.59 28.18
N ARG A 265 5.47 -7.53 26.90
CA ARG A 265 6.74 -8.10 26.45
C ARG A 265 7.13 -7.55 25.09
N THR A 266 8.20 -6.77 25.14
CA THR A 266 9.15 -6.50 24.08
C THR A 266 9.51 -7.78 23.33
N TRP A 267 9.64 -7.68 22.01
CA TRP A 267 10.06 -8.78 21.16
C TRP A 267 11.56 -9.04 21.36
N ASN A 268 11.91 -9.94 22.28
CA ASN A 268 13.27 -10.46 22.40
C ASN A 268 13.50 -11.52 21.32
N PHE A 269 14.40 -11.23 20.40
CA PHE A 269 14.99 -12.20 19.47
C PHE A 269 15.96 -13.11 20.25
N THR A 270 15.49 -14.21 20.81
CA THR A 270 16.36 -15.37 21.13
C THR A 270 15.49 -16.56 21.52
N SER A 271 15.29 -17.48 20.58
CA SER A 271 15.09 -18.92 20.84
C SER A 271 15.03 -19.62 19.47
N LEU A 272 16.20 -19.99 18.97
CA LEU A 272 16.30 -21.10 18.02
C LEU A 272 15.87 -22.37 18.78
N PRO A 273 15.04 -23.25 18.19
CA PRO A 273 14.82 -24.57 18.76
C PRO A 273 16.14 -25.38 18.71
N PRO A 274 16.42 -26.24 19.71
CA PRO A 274 17.60 -27.08 19.69
C PRO A 274 17.54 -28.08 18.53
N ALA A 275 18.73 -28.38 17.97
CA ALA A 275 18.90 -29.33 16.88
C ALA A 275 18.40 -30.74 17.28
N PRO A 276 17.83 -31.52 16.34
CA PRO A 276 17.47 -32.90 16.60
C PRO A 276 18.74 -33.73 16.86
N ALA A 277 18.83 -34.31 18.06
CA ALA A 277 19.80 -35.34 18.39
C ALA A 277 19.45 -36.63 17.63
N GLY A 278 20.43 -37.20 16.93
CA GLY A 278 20.27 -38.45 16.20
C GLY A 278 21.11 -38.50 14.92
N GLY A 279 22.43 -38.47 15.06
CA GLY A 279 23.33 -39.00 14.03
C GLY A 279 23.54 -40.49 14.30
N PRO A 280 23.55 -41.38 13.29
CA PRO A 280 23.94 -42.77 13.50
C PRO A 280 25.41 -42.84 13.89
N GLU A 281 25.67 -43.56 14.98
CA GLU A 281 26.97 -43.97 15.49
C GLU A 281 27.83 -44.60 14.38
N SER A 282 29.04 -44.07 14.26
CA SER A 282 30.18 -44.70 13.59
C SER A 282 30.53 -46.03 14.26
N GLN A 283 30.49 -47.14 13.52
CA GLN A 283 31.23 -48.35 13.90
C GLN A 283 32.68 -48.27 13.38
N PRO A 284 33.68 -48.67 14.18
CA PRO A 284 35.09 -48.66 13.78
C PRO A 284 35.61 -50.01 13.25
N PHE A 285 36.49 -49.88 12.24
CA PHE A 285 37.74 -50.60 11.91
C PHE A 285 37.82 -52.10 11.52
N GLU A 286 38.68 -52.33 10.51
CA GLU A 286 39.59 -53.47 10.20
C GLU A 286 38.94 -54.82 9.81
N ASP A 287 39.28 -55.53 8.72
CA ASP A 287 40.35 -55.52 7.70
C ASP A 287 39.76 -55.82 6.30
#